data_AF-A0A086PLA5-F1
#
_entry.id   AF-A0A086PLA5-F1
#
_cell.length_a   1.000
_cell.length_b   1.000
_cell.length_c   1.000
_cell.angle_alpha   90.00
_cell.angle_beta   90.00
_cell.angle_gamma   90.00
#
_symmetry.space_group_name_H-M   'P 1'
#
loop_
_entity.id
_entity.type
_entity.pdbx_description
1 polymer ?
#
loop_
_entity_poly.entity_id
_entity_poly.type
_entity_poly.pdbx_seq_one_letter_code
_entity_poly.pdbx_strand_id
1 'polypeptide(L)'
;MILAISVSPLDAQVYPSRSLRRNNRPGAPMDPMSRLRMWESSFFINSFMNLENKQQYYFYTVTFGHVNKSRRIQGTLRRRTLYTPGYMLRPGEFKALSAPLVIWPFKVFLLPYNQLKSFCVTIEMWKINELSFNTLYASAKLTLQEIVDSEQEFQILLRRKIAGKKRSYEVHKVRVSLMLSEVFDIDLSFDSWWFLPDKAMPQKIREVPKQLLFSVPVRGRSGDRNRRKTPISQMNFWPSAGLFRYRGSLQSISNNYITVTLLYSRPKEWYRPPAHLGLCIMALKSVLQYPLFRGIVKKLTTDPRKFQQGELVGNIRCFIRSVGIHEYEEIPNRPAQPLAGAALVTQLNLREQYLVVRLFKCEHLPAANVDSYSSDPIVKVGDNRSRAATLGKSDNPQRLTAYLPFLPRSLDQQKASLIPVSSSFLQMR
;
A
#
# COMPACT_ATOMS: atom_id res chain seq x y z
N MET A 1 35.53 7.81 -13.19
CA MET A 1 34.51 8.58 -13.95
C MET A 1 33.14 8.22 -13.34
N ILE A 2 32.68 9.01 -12.37
CA ILE A 2 31.46 8.72 -11.61
C ILE A 2 30.30 9.37 -12.36
N LEU A 3 29.52 8.56 -13.07
CA LEU A 3 28.29 9.01 -13.71
C LEU A 3 27.23 9.20 -12.62
N ALA A 4 27.09 10.44 -12.16
CA ALA A 4 26.01 10.88 -11.31
C ALA A 4 24.69 10.73 -12.07
N ILE A 5 23.93 9.68 -11.75
CA ILE A 5 22.54 9.56 -12.21
C ILE A 5 21.72 10.51 -11.34
N SER A 6 21.41 11.67 -11.93
CA SER A 6 20.39 12.61 -11.45
C SER A 6 19.10 11.86 -11.15
N VAL A 7 18.74 11.78 -9.86
CA VAL A 7 17.40 11.37 -9.43
C VAL A 7 16.56 12.64 -9.43
N SER A 8 15.92 12.92 -10.56
CA SER A 8 14.98 14.04 -10.68
C SER A 8 13.89 13.92 -9.61
N PRO A 9 13.56 15.01 -8.90
CA PRO A 9 12.50 15.01 -7.91
C PRO A 9 11.14 14.89 -8.59
N LEU A 10 10.38 13.85 -8.20
CA LEU A 10 8.92 13.73 -8.29
C LEU A 10 8.25 14.62 -9.35
N ASP A 11 8.28 14.19 -10.62
CA ASP A 11 7.38 14.73 -11.64
C ASP A 11 5.95 14.70 -11.11
N ALA A 12 5.30 15.86 -11.10
CA ALA A 12 3.89 16.01 -10.78
C ALA A 12 3.08 15.04 -11.66
N GLN A 13 2.62 13.94 -11.05
CA GLN A 13 1.95 12.85 -11.77
C GLN A 13 0.59 13.31 -12.29
N VAL A 14 0.57 13.71 -13.55
CA VAL A 14 -0.66 13.99 -14.30
C VAL A 14 -1.33 12.65 -14.58
N TYR A 15 -2.37 12.31 -13.81
CA TYR A 15 -3.27 11.23 -14.14
C TYR A 15 -3.83 11.47 -15.55
N PRO A 16 -3.75 10.51 -16.49
CA PRO A 16 -4.26 10.66 -17.86
C PRO A 16 -5.80 10.60 -17.92
N SER A 17 -6.50 11.29 -17.01
CA SER A 17 -7.95 11.23 -16.87
C SER A 17 -8.70 11.92 -18.01
N ARG A 18 -8.09 12.89 -18.72
CA ARG A 18 -8.71 13.56 -19.88
C ARG A 18 -8.81 12.64 -21.11
N SER A 19 -7.78 11.83 -21.39
CA SER A 19 -7.80 10.88 -22.51
C SER A 19 -8.75 9.70 -22.27
N LEU A 20 -8.83 9.22 -21.02
CA LEU A 20 -9.81 8.21 -20.60
C LEU A 20 -11.26 8.63 -20.86
N ARG A 21 -11.63 9.84 -20.43
CA ARG A 21 -12.99 10.38 -20.63
C ARG A 21 -13.36 10.52 -22.12
N ARG A 22 -12.38 10.79 -22.98
CA ARG A 22 -12.60 10.89 -24.44
C ARG A 22 -12.78 9.53 -25.09
N ASN A 23 -12.06 8.50 -24.64
CA ASN A 23 -12.12 7.16 -25.22
C ASN A 23 -13.32 6.34 -24.72
N ASN A 24 -13.74 6.54 -23.48
CA ASN A 24 -14.89 5.85 -22.88
C ASN A 24 -16.18 6.69 -22.97
N ARG A 25 -16.41 7.37 -24.11
CA ARG A 25 -17.61 8.21 -24.28
C ARG A 25 -18.89 7.36 -24.20
N PRO A 26 -19.94 7.82 -23.50
CA PRO A 26 -21.24 7.18 -23.51
C PRO A 26 -21.85 7.32 -24.92
N GLY A 27 -22.13 6.22 -25.60
CA GLY A 27 -22.74 6.26 -26.94
C GLY A 27 -22.59 5.00 -27.78
N ALA A 28 -21.62 4.13 -27.49
CA ALA A 28 -21.53 2.80 -28.10
C ALA A 28 -21.37 1.74 -26.99
N PRO A 29 -22.20 0.69 -26.95
CA PRO A 29 -22.03 -0.40 -26.00
C PRO A 29 -20.71 -1.13 -26.32
N MET A 30 -19.66 -0.74 -25.62
CA MET A 30 -18.34 -1.36 -25.71
C MET A 30 -18.22 -2.41 -24.61
N ASP A 31 -17.77 -3.61 -24.98
CA ASP A 31 -17.47 -4.72 -24.05
C ASP A 31 -16.65 -4.21 -22.86
N PRO A 32 -17.11 -4.37 -21.60
CA PRO A 32 -16.38 -3.96 -20.39
C PRO A 32 -14.91 -4.38 -20.36
N MET A 33 -14.57 -5.52 -20.96
CA MET A 33 -13.20 -6.06 -21.01
C MET A 33 -12.26 -5.32 -21.96
N SER A 34 -12.82 -4.63 -22.97
CA SER A 34 -12.09 -3.83 -23.95
C SER A 34 -11.93 -2.35 -23.58
N ARG A 35 -12.68 -1.88 -22.57
CA ARG A 35 -12.61 -0.50 -22.08
C ARG A 35 -11.25 -0.23 -21.44
N LEU A 36 -10.69 0.95 -21.69
CA LEU A 36 -9.41 1.35 -21.09
C LEU A 36 -9.58 1.55 -19.58
N ARG A 37 -8.75 0.83 -18.80
CA ARG A 37 -8.68 0.95 -17.34
C ARG A 37 -7.38 1.63 -16.95
N MET A 38 -7.41 2.32 -15.82
CA MET A 38 -6.22 2.91 -15.21
C MET A 38 -5.59 1.93 -14.24
N TRP A 39 -4.28 1.73 -14.38
CA TRP A 39 -3.50 0.81 -13.55
C TRP A 39 -2.36 1.55 -12.86
N GLU A 40 -2.17 1.25 -11.59
CA GLU A 40 -0.96 1.54 -10.82
C GLU A 40 -0.04 0.32 -10.84
N SER A 41 1.25 0.53 -11.10
CA SER A 41 2.23 -0.54 -11.02
C SER A 41 3.56 -0.10 -10.46
N SER A 42 4.20 -1.00 -9.71
CA SER A 42 5.56 -0.87 -9.21
C SER A 42 6.21 -2.23 -9.10
N PHE A 43 7.51 -2.31 -9.40
CA PHE A 43 8.29 -3.55 -9.35
C PHE A 43 9.60 -3.33 -8.60
N PHE A 44 9.79 -4.08 -7.52
CA PHE A 44 10.98 -4.11 -6.70
C PHE A 44 11.54 -5.52 -6.61
N ILE A 45 12.86 -5.61 -6.48
CA ILE A 45 13.53 -6.86 -6.15
C ILE A 45 14.07 -6.77 -4.72
N ASN A 46 13.77 -7.77 -3.89
CA ASN A 46 14.11 -7.76 -2.47
C ASN A 46 15.32 -8.65 -2.14
N SER A 47 15.46 -9.77 -2.84
CA SER A 47 16.57 -10.69 -2.60
C SER A 47 16.78 -11.62 -3.79
N PHE A 48 17.95 -12.24 -3.80
CA PHE A 48 18.41 -13.17 -4.82
C PHE A 48 18.96 -14.44 -4.15
N MET A 49 18.85 -15.58 -4.82
CA MET A 49 19.45 -16.83 -4.37
C MET A 49 20.00 -17.60 -5.56
N ASN A 50 21.26 -18.01 -5.44
CA ASN A 50 21.88 -18.94 -6.37
C ASN A 50 21.43 -20.37 -6.03
N LEU A 51 20.83 -21.07 -6.99
CA LEU A 51 20.39 -22.47 -6.82
C LEU A 51 21.41 -23.48 -7.37
N GLU A 52 22.53 -23.01 -7.92
CA GLU A 52 23.55 -23.85 -8.52
C GLU A 52 24.76 -24.06 -7.62
N ASN A 53 25.49 -25.13 -7.91
CA ASN A 53 26.77 -25.46 -7.27
C ASN A 53 27.95 -24.68 -7.84
N LYS A 54 27.70 -23.62 -8.62
CA LYS A 54 28.72 -22.78 -9.27
C LYS A 54 28.48 -21.32 -8.95
N GLN A 55 29.56 -20.54 -8.87
CA GLN A 55 29.49 -19.11 -8.67
C GLN A 55 28.84 -18.43 -9.89
N GLN A 56 27.99 -17.44 -9.62
CA GLN A 56 27.28 -16.68 -10.64
C GLN A 56 27.71 -15.21 -10.58
N TYR A 57 28.24 -14.69 -11.68
CA TYR A 57 28.49 -13.26 -11.88
C TYR A 57 27.56 -12.75 -12.97
N TYR A 58 26.64 -11.85 -12.63
CA TYR A 58 25.47 -11.57 -13.47
C TYR A 58 24.87 -10.18 -13.26
N PHE A 59 24.02 -9.76 -14.19
CA PHE A 59 23.06 -8.67 -14.01
C PHE A 59 21.71 -9.08 -14.59
N TYR A 60 20.65 -8.32 -14.28
CA TYR A 60 19.34 -8.52 -14.86
C TYR A 60 19.01 -7.48 -15.92
N THR A 61 18.34 -7.95 -16.95
CA THR A 61 17.59 -7.15 -17.89
C THR A 61 16.11 -7.40 -17.65
N VAL A 62 15.36 -6.37 -17.27
CA VAL A 62 13.91 -6.44 -17.06
C VAL A 62 13.20 -5.68 -18.16
N THR A 63 12.41 -6.39 -18.95
CA THR A 63 11.64 -5.80 -20.05
C THR A 63 10.15 -5.87 -19.75
N PHE A 64 9.49 -4.71 -19.78
CA PHE A 64 8.05 -4.57 -19.77
C PHE A 64 7.57 -4.34 -21.20
N GLY A 65 6.53 -5.04 -21.65
CA GLY A 65 5.90 -4.72 -22.92
C GLY A 65 4.98 -5.81 -23.46
N HIS A 66 4.41 -5.51 -24.62
CA HIS A 66 3.57 -6.46 -25.35
C HIS A 66 4.41 -7.66 -25.84
N VAL A 67 3.82 -8.85 -25.83
CA VAL A 67 4.49 -10.10 -26.24
C VAL A 67 4.95 -10.04 -27.70
N ASN A 68 4.11 -9.46 -28.57
CA ASN A 68 4.47 -9.12 -29.95
C ASN A 68 5.01 -7.69 -30.06
N LYS A 69 6.23 -7.52 -30.59
CA LYS A 69 6.93 -6.24 -30.70
C LYS A 69 6.30 -5.26 -31.70
N SER A 70 5.65 -5.77 -32.76
CA SER A 70 5.16 -4.96 -33.89
C SER A 70 3.69 -4.54 -33.75
N ARG A 71 2.97 -5.06 -32.75
CA ARG A 71 1.52 -4.83 -32.64
C ARG A 71 1.21 -3.40 -32.20
N ARG A 72 0.20 -2.78 -32.83
CA ARG A 72 -0.40 -1.55 -32.33
C ARG A 72 -1.10 -1.83 -30.99
N ILE A 73 -0.70 -1.10 -29.96
CA ILE A 73 -1.16 -1.24 -28.58
C ILE A 73 -2.30 -0.24 -28.33
N GLN A 74 -3.40 -0.69 -27.74
CA GLN A 74 -4.36 0.20 -27.09
C GLN A 74 -3.88 0.50 -25.67
N GLY A 75 -3.77 1.78 -25.33
CA GLY A 75 -3.29 2.22 -24.01
C GLY A 75 -1.94 2.93 -24.05
N THR A 76 -1.36 3.13 -22.87
CA THR A 76 -0.15 3.97 -22.70
C THR A 76 1.09 3.19 -22.28
N LEU A 77 0.98 1.89 -21.98
CA LEU A 77 2.11 1.06 -21.60
C LEU A 77 2.99 0.78 -22.82
N ARG A 78 4.13 1.48 -22.91
CA ARG A 78 5.14 1.28 -23.96
C ARG A 78 6.21 0.29 -23.51
N ARG A 79 6.83 -0.39 -24.49
CA ARG A 79 7.93 -1.31 -24.22
C ARG A 79 9.08 -0.53 -23.59
N ARG A 80 9.63 -1.04 -22.50
CA ARG A 80 10.78 -0.46 -21.83
C ARG A 80 11.64 -1.56 -21.22
N THR A 81 12.93 -1.45 -21.43
CA THR A 81 13.94 -2.36 -20.90
C THR A 81 14.77 -1.59 -19.88
N LEU A 82 15.03 -2.25 -18.76
CA LEU A 82 15.73 -1.71 -17.59
C LEU A 82 16.82 -2.70 -17.19
N TYR A 83 17.88 -2.18 -16.61
CA TYR A 83 19.05 -2.97 -16.23
C TYR A 83 19.33 -2.81 -14.75
N THR A 84 19.82 -3.86 -14.11
CA THR A 84 20.34 -3.79 -12.75
C THR A 84 21.85 -3.62 -12.74
N PRO A 85 22.44 -3.23 -11.61
CA PRO A 85 23.87 -3.41 -11.38
C PRO A 85 24.29 -4.88 -11.51
N GLY A 86 25.59 -5.10 -11.65
CA GLY A 86 26.19 -6.42 -11.58
C GLY A 86 26.24 -6.95 -10.14
N TYR A 87 26.04 -8.26 -9.99
CA TYR A 87 26.08 -8.97 -8.73
C TYR A 87 26.88 -10.25 -8.87
N MET A 88 27.48 -10.67 -7.75
CA MET A 88 28.21 -11.93 -7.63
C MET A 88 27.61 -12.71 -6.48
N LEU A 89 27.31 -13.99 -6.71
CA LEU A 89 26.81 -14.94 -5.70
C LEU A 89 27.60 -16.24 -5.75
N ARG A 90 28.01 -16.72 -4.57
CA ARG A 90 28.60 -18.05 -4.36
C ARG A 90 27.55 -19.15 -4.56
N PRO A 91 27.98 -20.41 -4.75
CA PRO A 91 27.07 -21.55 -4.77
C PRO A 91 26.12 -21.58 -3.57
N GLY A 92 24.82 -21.73 -3.82
CA GLY A 92 23.80 -21.77 -2.76
C GLY A 92 23.57 -20.46 -1.99
N GLU A 93 24.28 -19.37 -2.32
CA GLU A 93 24.21 -18.13 -1.55
C GLU A 93 22.84 -17.46 -1.68
N PHE A 94 22.24 -17.13 -0.53
CA PHE A 94 21.10 -16.24 -0.43
C PHE A 94 21.57 -14.83 -0.06
N LYS A 95 21.20 -13.83 -0.88
CA LYS A 95 21.53 -12.43 -0.66
C LYS A 95 20.26 -11.60 -0.52
N ALA A 96 19.92 -11.26 0.72
CA ALA A 96 18.95 -10.21 1.01
C ALA A 96 19.54 -8.85 0.69
N LEU A 97 18.80 -8.01 -0.05
CA LEU A 97 19.20 -6.63 -0.25
C LEU A 97 18.83 -5.82 0.98
N SER A 98 19.73 -4.92 1.40
CA SER A 98 19.43 -3.96 2.46
C SER A 98 18.21 -3.11 2.06
N ALA A 99 18.22 -2.56 0.84
CA ALA A 99 17.11 -1.84 0.24
C ALA A 99 16.53 -2.62 -0.95
N PRO A 100 15.20 -2.70 -1.10
CA PRO A 100 14.60 -3.21 -2.32
C PRO A 100 15.12 -2.45 -3.54
N LEU A 101 15.65 -3.18 -4.52
CA LEU A 101 16.11 -2.61 -5.78
C LEU A 101 14.89 -2.16 -6.59
N VAL A 102 14.79 -0.85 -6.82
CA VAL A 102 13.70 -0.26 -7.62
C VAL A 102 13.95 -0.53 -9.10
N ILE A 103 13.21 -1.48 -9.67
CA ILE A 103 13.25 -1.75 -11.12
C ILE A 103 12.29 -0.82 -11.83
N TRP A 104 11.01 -0.93 -11.47
CA TRP A 104 9.96 -0.09 -12.01
C TRP A 104 9.43 0.77 -10.87
N PRO A 105 9.81 2.06 -10.79
CA PRO A 105 9.20 2.94 -9.80
C PRO A 105 7.69 3.01 -10.06
N PHE A 106 6.96 3.54 -9.10
CA PHE A 106 5.51 3.72 -9.24
C PHE A 106 5.17 4.45 -10.55
N LYS A 107 4.35 3.82 -11.39
CA LYS A 107 3.80 4.44 -12.60
C LYS A 107 2.33 4.14 -12.76
N VAL A 108 1.67 5.05 -13.45
CA VAL A 108 0.28 4.90 -13.87
C VAL A 108 0.23 4.70 -15.38
N PHE A 109 -0.52 3.72 -15.85
CA PHE A 109 -0.74 3.50 -17.28
C PHE A 109 -2.19 3.09 -17.57
N LEU A 110 -2.55 3.13 -18.85
CA LEU A 110 -3.86 2.72 -19.34
C LEU A 110 -3.74 1.41 -20.09
N LEU A 111 -4.61 0.44 -19.75
CA LEU A 111 -4.67 -0.86 -20.42
C LEU A 111 -6.06 -1.49 -20.22
N PRO A 112 -6.66 -2.10 -21.26
CA PRO A 112 -7.88 -2.90 -21.10
C PRO A 112 -7.62 -4.24 -20.41
N TYR A 113 -8.65 -4.85 -19.80
CA TYR A 113 -8.51 -6.15 -19.15
C TYR A 113 -8.14 -7.26 -20.13
N ASN A 114 -8.77 -7.29 -21.32
CA ASN A 114 -8.52 -8.34 -22.31
C ASN A 114 -7.08 -8.35 -22.86
N GLN A 115 -6.31 -7.27 -22.64
CA GLN A 115 -4.91 -7.19 -23.05
C GLN A 115 -3.93 -7.62 -21.95
N LEU A 116 -4.37 -7.87 -20.70
CA LEU A 116 -3.46 -8.28 -19.61
C LEU A 116 -2.63 -9.52 -19.95
N LYS A 117 -3.23 -10.50 -20.64
CA LYS A 117 -2.52 -11.72 -21.12
C LYS A 117 -1.51 -11.45 -22.23
N SER A 118 -1.66 -10.34 -22.95
CA SER A 118 -0.81 -9.96 -24.09
C SER A 118 0.40 -9.11 -23.70
N PHE A 119 0.47 -8.65 -22.45
CA PHE A 119 1.60 -7.92 -21.90
C PHE A 119 2.36 -8.77 -20.90
N CYS A 120 3.68 -8.64 -20.88
CA CYS A 120 4.54 -9.40 -19.98
C CYS A 120 5.67 -8.57 -19.38
N VAL A 121 6.09 -9.01 -18.20
CA VAL A 121 7.37 -8.69 -17.58
C VAL A 121 8.31 -9.87 -17.87
N THR A 122 9.39 -9.59 -18.59
CA THR A 122 10.44 -10.58 -18.88
C THR A 122 11.67 -10.21 -18.07
N ILE A 123 12.16 -11.14 -17.26
CA ILE A 123 13.38 -11.00 -16.46
C ILE A 123 14.41 -11.93 -17.06
N GLU A 124 15.51 -11.37 -17.53
CA GLU A 124 16.61 -12.09 -18.14
C GLU A 124 17.86 -11.90 -17.27
N MET A 125 18.45 -13.01 -16.85
CA MET A 125 19.74 -13.04 -16.16
C MET A 125 20.85 -13.18 -17.20
N TRP A 126 21.71 -12.18 -17.27
CA TRP A 126 22.86 -12.15 -18.16
C TRP A 126 24.13 -12.44 -17.38
N LYS A 127 24.88 -13.45 -17.81
CA LYS A 127 26.19 -13.75 -17.25
C LYS A 127 27.17 -12.68 -17.72
N ILE A 128 27.87 -12.08 -16.76
CA ILE A 128 28.95 -11.14 -17.04
C ILE A 128 30.22 -11.95 -17.32
N ASN A 129 30.81 -11.70 -18.48
CA ASN A 129 32.08 -12.31 -18.86
C ASN A 129 33.14 -11.20 -18.95
N GLU A 130 34.34 -11.46 -18.43
CA GLU A 130 35.42 -10.46 -18.39
C GLU A 130 36.12 -10.31 -19.75
N LEU A 131 36.24 -11.43 -20.49
CA LEU A 131 37.02 -11.52 -21.73
C LEU A 131 36.16 -11.73 -22.98
N SER A 132 34.84 -11.81 -22.84
CA SER A 132 33.93 -12.04 -23.95
C SER A 132 32.62 -11.27 -23.76
N PHE A 133 31.76 -11.29 -24.78
CA PHE A 133 30.42 -10.74 -24.65
C PHE A 133 29.63 -11.42 -23.53
N ASN A 134 28.77 -10.64 -22.87
CA ASN A 134 27.81 -11.15 -21.90
C ASN A 134 26.83 -12.09 -22.59
N THR A 135 26.42 -13.14 -21.89
CA THR A 135 25.58 -14.20 -22.46
C THR A 135 24.31 -14.37 -21.64
N LEU A 136 23.18 -14.56 -22.32
CA LEU A 136 21.91 -14.86 -21.64
C LEU A 136 22.02 -16.22 -20.95
N TYR A 137 21.82 -16.23 -19.64
CA TYR A 137 21.97 -17.43 -18.83
C TYR A 137 20.64 -18.10 -18.52
N ALA A 138 19.68 -17.32 -18.03
CA ALA A 138 18.37 -17.79 -17.62
C ALA A 138 17.32 -16.70 -17.79
N SER A 139 16.06 -17.09 -17.89
CA SER A 139 14.97 -16.12 -17.96
C SER A 139 13.69 -16.62 -17.30
N ALA A 140 12.83 -15.66 -16.96
CA ALA A 140 11.44 -15.88 -16.62
C ALA A 140 10.57 -14.84 -17.32
N LYS A 141 9.34 -15.23 -17.59
CA LYS A 141 8.35 -14.38 -18.24
C LYS A 141 7.04 -14.54 -17.49
N LEU A 142 6.46 -13.42 -17.08
CA LEU A 142 5.16 -13.36 -16.41
C LEU A 142 4.26 -12.43 -17.19
N THR A 143 3.05 -12.86 -17.52
CA THR A 143 2.03 -11.97 -18.09
C THR A 143 1.48 -11.03 -17.03
N LEU A 144 0.92 -9.89 -17.43
CA LEU A 144 0.25 -9.02 -16.47
C LEU A 144 -0.96 -9.70 -15.84
N GLN A 145 -1.61 -10.65 -16.55
CA GLN A 145 -2.68 -11.46 -15.97
C GLN A 145 -2.17 -12.32 -14.81
N GLU A 146 -1.09 -13.09 -15.03
CA GLU A 146 -0.47 -13.91 -13.96
C GLU A 146 -0.04 -13.06 -12.77
N ILE A 147 0.44 -11.84 -13.03
CA ILE A 147 0.79 -10.88 -11.97
C ILE A 147 -0.45 -10.39 -11.23
N VAL A 148 -1.56 -10.11 -11.92
CA VAL A 148 -2.82 -9.70 -11.26
C VAL A 148 -3.38 -10.83 -10.41
N ASP A 149 -3.17 -12.08 -10.80
CA ASP A 149 -3.69 -13.23 -10.08
C ASP A 149 -2.75 -13.66 -8.93
N SER A 150 -1.51 -13.16 -8.88
CA SER A 150 -0.53 -13.47 -7.83
C SER A 150 -0.58 -12.52 -6.64
N GLU A 151 -0.09 -12.98 -5.49
CA GLU A 151 0.22 -12.10 -4.36
C GLU A 151 1.21 -10.98 -4.76
N GLN A 152 1.22 -9.88 -4.00
CA GLN A 152 2.12 -8.74 -4.28
C GLN A 152 3.59 -9.06 -4.02
N GLU A 153 3.88 -9.96 -3.07
CA GLU A 153 5.22 -10.49 -2.84
C GLU A 153 5.28 -11.96 -3.20
N PHE A 154 6.19 -12.33 -4.09
CA PHE A 154 6.33 -13.72 -4.49
C PHE A 154 7.75 -13.99 -4.98
N GLN A 155 8.00 -15.25 -5.32
CA GLN A 155 9.29 -15.73 -5.78
C GLN A 155 9.21 -16.05 -7.26
N ILE A 156 10.16 -15.51 -8.04
CA ILE A 156 10.32 -15.80 -9.45
C ILE A 156 11.51 -16.74 -9.61
N LEU A 157 11.28 -17.87 -10.25
CA LEU A 157 12.30 -18.86 -10.57
C LEU A 157 12.79 -18.63 -12.00
N LEU A 158 14.08 -18.34 -12.15
CA LEU A 158 14.69 -18.17 -13.47
C LEU A 158 15.17 -19.51 -13.97
N ARG A 159 14.75 -19.84 -15.20
CA ARG A 159 15.01 -21.13 -15.82
C ARG A 159 16.06 -20.98 -16.92
N ARG A 160 17.07 -21.85 -16.87
CA ARG A 160 18.07 -21.98 -17.92
C ARG A 160 17.60 -23.02 -18.93
N LYS A 161 17.62 -22.64 -20.21
CA LYS A 161 17.44 -23.57 -21.33
C LYS A 161 18.79 -24.13 -21.75
N ILE A 162 18.88 -25.45 -21.93
CA ILE A 162 20.08 -26.08 -22.47
C ILE A 162 19.97 -26.10 -23.99
N ALA A 163 21.00 -25.64 -24.69
CA ALA A 163 21.07 -25.74 -26.14
C ALA A 163 20.91 -27.22 -26.57
N GLY A 164 20.01 -27.48 -27.52
CA GLY A 164 19.76 -28.84 -28.02
C GLY A 164 18.87 -29.73 -27.14
N LYS A 165 18.44 -29.30 -25.93
CA LYS A 165 17.49 -30.06 -25.10
C LYS A 165 16.20 -29.28 -24.87
N LYS A 166 15.06 -29.99 -24.87
CA LYS A 166 13.74 -29.40 -24.55
C LYS A 166 13.58 -29.05 -23.06
N ARG A 167 14.40 -29.61 -22.17
CA ARG A 167 14.29 -29.43 -20.72
C ARG A 167 14.95 -28.11 -20.28
N SER A 168 14.29 -27.43 -19.34
CA SER A 168 14.84 -26.30 -18.61
C SER A 168 14.88 -26.62 -17.12
N TYR A 169 15.85 -26.06 -16.39
CA TYR A 169 15.98 -26.23 -14.94
C TYR A 169 16.13 -24.87 -14.27
N GLU A 170 15.77 -24.82 -12.99
CA GLU A 170 15.80 -23.61 -12.17
C GLU A 170 17.22 -23.40 -11.65
N VAL A 171 17.77 -22.21 -11.91
CA VAL A 171 19.17 -21.89 -11.59
C VAL A 171 19.32 -20.71 -10.64
N HIS A 172 18.25 -19.93 -10.51
CA HIS A 172 18.26 -18.71 -9.73
C HIS A 172 16.86 -18.39 -9.25
N LYS A 173 16.77 -17.85 -8.04
CA LYS A 173 15.51 -17.49 -7.42
C LYS A 173 15.55 -16.02 -7.00
N VAL A 174 14.51 -15.27 -7.36
CA VAL A 174 14.40 -13.85 -7.10
C VAL A 174 13.14 -13.61 -6.28
N ARG A 175 13.27 -13.02 -5.08
CA ARG A 175 12.10 -12.55 -4.33
C ARG A 175 11.77 -11.13 -4.74
N VAL A 176 10.52 -10.90 -5.11
CA VAL A 176 10.07 -9.63 -5.68
C VAL A 176 8.87 -9.08 -4.91
N SER A 177 8.70 -7.76 -4.97
CA SER A 177 7.43 -7.10 -4.68
C SER A 177 6.93 -6.46 -5.97
N LEU A 178 5.87 -7.00 -6.56
CA LEU A 178 5.29 -6.52 -7.81
C LEU A 178 3.81 -6.18 -7.60
N MET A 179 3.52 -4.89 -7.60
CA MET A 179 2.17 -4.37 -7.50
C MET A 179 1.62 -4.08 -8.90
N LEU A 180 0.39 -4.52 -9.13
CA LEU A 180 -0.43 -4.15 -10.27
C LEU A 180 -1.88 -4.03 -9.80
N SER A 181 -2.40 -2.81 -9.75
CA SER A 181 -3.72 -2.56 -9.19
C SER A 181 -4.51 -1.58 -10.04
N GLU A 182 -5.78 -1.88 -10.28
CA GLU A 182 -6.70 -0.93 -10.91
C GLU A 182 -6.94 0.27 -9.98
N VAL A 183 -7.12 1.44 -10.60
CA VAL A 183 -7.46 2.69 -9.91
C VAL A 183 -8.94 3.00 -10.04
N PHE A 184 -9.54 3.40 -8.93
CA PHE A 184 -10.95 3.75 -8.81
C PHE A 184 -11.13 5.22 -8.42
N ASP A 185 -12.21 5.81 -8.90
CA ASP A 185 -12.80 7.02 -8.33
C ASP A 185 -13.87 6.59 -7.32
N ILE A 186 -13.77 7.12 -6.11
CA ILE A 186 -14.65 6.81 -4.98
C ILE A 186 -15.28 8.11 -4.49
N ASP A 187 -16.58 8.20 -4.65
CA ASP A 187 -17.36 9.33 -4.20
C ASP A 187 -18.03 8.97 -2.86
N LEU A 188 -17.79 9.80 -1.85
CA LEU A 188 -18.20 9.57 -0.46
C LEU A 188 -19.14 10.69 -0.02
N SER A 189 -20.36 10.35 0.40
CA SER A 189 -21.31 11.27 1.02
C SER A 189 -21.39 11.00 2.52
N PHE A 190 -21.23 12.05 3.32
CA PHE A 190 -21.22 11.98 4.78
C PHE A 190 -22.47 12.67 5.31
N ASP A 191 -23.42 11.90 5.81
CA ASP A 191 -24.77 12.37 6.12
C ASP A 191 -25.18 12.00 7.56
N SER A 192 -26.05 12.82 8.16
CA SER A 192 -26.69 12.57 9.46
C SER A 192 -25.72 12.25 10.61
N TRP A 193 -24.85 13.19 10.95
CA TRP A 193 -23.82 13.04 11.98
C TRP A 193 -24.29 13.52 13.34
N TRP A 194 -24.06 12.72 14.38
CA TRP A 194 -24.39 12.96 15.77
C TRP A 194 -23.16 12.80 16.66
N PHE A 195 -22.98 13.72 17.60
CA PHE A 195 -22.02 13.54 18.68
C PHE A 195 -22.74 13.28 20.01
N LEU A 196 -22.43 12.12 20.60
CA LEU A 196 -22.93 11.68 21.88
C LEU A 196 -21.82 11.90 22.93
N PRO A 197 -21.90 12.95 23.76
CA PRO A 197 -20.87 13.25 24.74
C PRO A 197 -20.78 12.15 25.80
N ASP A 198 -19.55 11.89 26.26
CA ASP A 198 -19.33 10.98 27.38
C ASP A 198 -19.94 11.55 28.67
N LYS A 199 -20.45 10.67 29.56
CA LYS A 199 -21.02 11.07 30.85
C LYS A 199 -20.01 11.80 31.73
N ALA A 200 -18.72 11.44 31.63
CA ALA A 200 -17.62 12.08 32.36
C ALA A 200 -17.23 13.46 31.81
N MET A 201 -17.75 13.87 30.65
CA MET A 201 -17.45 15.19 30.09
C MET A 201 -18.02 16.31 30.99
N PRO A 202 -17.29 17.39 31.27
CA PRO A 202 -17.82 18.53 32.02
C PRO A 202 -19.04 19.16 31.33
N GLN A 203 -20.08 19.50 32.09
CA GLN A 203 -21.33 20.06 31.57
C GLN A 203 -21.11 21.33 30.74
N LYS A 204 -20.22 22.23 31.21
CA LYS A 204 -19.81 23.45 30.49
C LYS A 204 -19.23 23.18 29.11
N ILE A 205 -18.69 21.99 28.85
CA ILE A 205 -18.16 21.60 27.52
C ILE A 205 -19.23 20.88 26.70
N ARG A 206 -20.13 20.14 27.36
CA ARG A 206 -21.26 19.44 26.71
C ARG A 206 -22.23 20.43 26.04
N GLU A 207 -22.52 21.54 26.69
CA GLU A 207 -23.51 22.53 26.23
C GLU A 207 -22.95 23.50 25.17
N VAL A 208 -21.63 23.57 25.02
CA VAL A 208 -21.02 24.52 24.09
C VAL A 208 -21.26 24.10 22.64
N PRO A 209 -21.55 25.04 21.73
CA PRO A 209 -21.68 24.77 20.31
C PRO A 209 -20.43 24.10 19.71
N LYS A 210 -20.65 23.07 18.92
CA LYS A 210 -19.60 22.25 18.32
C LYS A 210 -19.65 22.30 16.81
N GLN A 211 -18.57 21.87 16.17
CA GLN A 211 -18.48 21.64 14.73
C GLN A 211 -17.56 20.45 14.46
N LEU A 212 -17.72 19.83 13.31
CA LEU A 212 -16.88 18.73 12.86
C LEU A 212 -15.95 19.22 11.76
N LEU A 213 -14.69 18.81 11.84
CA LEU A 213 -13.72 18.97 10.75
C LEU A 213 -13.38 17.59 10.19
N PHE A 214 -13.91 17.32 9.00
CA PHE A 214 -13.57 16.13 8.23
C PHE A 214 -12.29 16.37 7.46
N SER A 215 -11.41 15.39 7.45
CA SER A 215 -10.17 15.37 6.69
C SER A 215 -10.10 14.02 6.00
N VAL A 216 -10.37 14.01 4.70
CA VAL A 216 -10.48 12.82 3.85
C VAL A 216 -9.30 12.83 2.87
N PRO A 217 -8.56 11.72 2.69
CA PRO A 217 -7.49 11.66 1.70
C PRO A 217 -8.08 11.89 0.29
N VAL A 218 -7.34 12.59 -0.58
CA VAL A 218 -7.78 12.82 -1.96
C VAL A 218 -7.26 11.74 -2.89
N ARG A 219 -6.05 11.23 -2.62
CA ARG A 219 -5.39 10.21 -3.42
C ARG A 219 -4.65 9.22 -2.56
N GLY A 220 -4.65 7.95 -2.95
CA GLY A 220 -4.15 6.85 -2.12
C GLY A 220 -2.68 6.90 -1.70
N ARG A 221 -1.80 7.52 -2.49
CA ARG A 221 -0.38 7.70 -2.18
C ARG A 221 0.02 9.17 -2.00
N SER A 222 -0.95 10.09 -1.88
CA SER A 222 -0.66 11.51 -1.62
C SER A 222 -0.81 11.83 -0.14
N GLY A 223 -0.04 12.82 0.33
CA GLY A 223 -0.30 13.49 1.61
C GLY A 223 -1.48 14.48 1.54
N ASP A 224 -2.05 14.71 0.36
CA ASP A 224 -3.14 15.66 0.15
C ASP A 224 -4.45 15.16 0.76
N ARG A 225 -5.08 16.04 1.54
CA ARG A 225 -6.34 15.76 2.21
C ARG A 225 -7.33 16.89 1.95
N ASN A 226 -8.54 16.54 1.56
CA ASN A 226 -9.64 17.48 1.48
C ASN A 226 -10.20 17.68 2.89
N ARG A 227 -10.19 18.93 3.35
CA ARG A 227 -10.62 19.32 4.68
C ARG A 227 -11.88 20.15 4.58
N ARG A 228 -12.95 19.74 5.26
CA ARG A 228 -14.20 20.49 5.29
C ARG A 228 -14.75 20.56 6.71
N LYS A 229 -15.15 21.76 7.10
CA LYS A 229 -15.85 22.01 8.36
C LYS A 229 -17.36 21.94 8.12
N THR A 230 -18.08 21.36 9.05
CA THR A 230 -19.53 21.51 9.12
C THR A 230 -19.89 22.87 9.71
N PRO A 231 -21.13 23.34 9.52
CA PRO A 231 -21.66 24.46 10.29
C PRO A 231 -21.60 24.18 11.80
N ILE A 232 -21.59 25.25 12.59
CA ILE A 232 -21.67 25.14 14.05
C ILE A 232 -23.07 24.61 14.42
N SER A 233 -23.13 23.63 15.32
CA SER A 233 -24.36 23.02 15.82
C SER A 233 -24.44 23.15 17.34
N GLN A 234 -25.61 23.57 17.83
CA GLN A 234 -25.95 23.60 19.26
C GLN A 234 -26.45 22.23 19.75
N MET A 235 -27.04 21.44 18.87
CA MET A 235 -27.69 20.17 19.22
C MET A 235 -26.78 18.95 19.02
N ASN A 236 -25.49 19.17 18.74
CA ASN A 236 -24.53 18.12 18.39
C ASN A 236 -24.98 17.26 17.19
N PHE A 237 -25.76 17.83 16.28
CA PHE A 237 -26.26 17.20 15.06
C PHE A 237 -25.84 17.98 13.81
N TRP A 238 -25.43 17.27 12.76
CA TRP A 238 -25.10 17.84 11.45
C TRP A 238 -25.75 17.01 10.33
N PRO A 239 -26.65 17.61 9.53
CA PRO A 239 -27.40 16.86 8.52
C PRO A 239 -26.50 16.35 7.37
N SER A 240 -25.46 17.09 7.00
CA SER A 240 -24.46 16.65 6.04
C SER A 240 -23.11 17.32 6.29
N ALA A 241 -22.03 16.56 6.08
CA ALA A 241 -20.68 17.07 5.93
C ALA A 241 -20.26 17.20 4.46
N GLY A 242 -21.14 16.82 3.54
CA GLY A 242 -21.02 16.96 2.10
C GLY A 242 -20.20 15.86 1.42
N LEU A 243 -19.96 16.07 0.12
CA LEU A 243 -19.29 15.11 -0.76
C LEU A 243 -17.76 15.22 -0.71
N PHE A 244 -17.09 14.08 -0.63
CA PHE A 244 -15.64 13.93 -0.80
C PHE A 244 -15.36 12.96 -1.95
N ARG A 245 -14.24 13.18 -2.63
CA ARG A 245 -13.78 12.30 -3.70
C ARG A 245 -12.38 11.80 -3.40
N TYR A 246 -12.22 10.49 -3.46
CA TYR A 246 -10.95 9.80 -3.32
C TYR A 246 -10.62 9.08 -4.62
N ARG A 247 -9.36 9.11 -5.02
CA ARG A 247 -8.85 8.30 -6.14
C ARG A 247 -7.74 7.38 -5.67
N GLY A 248 -7.88 6.08 -5.92
CA GLY A 248 -6.84 5.11 -5.60
C GLY A 248 -7.25 3.68 -5.89
N SER A 249 -6.31 2.77 -5.70
CA SER A 249 -6.53 1.32 -5.76
C SER A 249 -7.18 0.77 -4.49
N LEU A 250 -7.76 -0.44 -4.57
CA LEU A 250 -8.32 -1.12 -3.38
C LEU A 250 -7.27 -1.33 -2.28
N GLN A 251 -6.01 -1.60 -2.64
CA GLN A 251 -4.91 -1.67 -1.69
C GLN A 251 -4.69 -0.32 -0.99
N SER A 252 -4.65 0.78 -1.75
CA SER A 252 -4.47 2.10 -1.16
C SER A 252 -5.61 2.46 -0.19
N ILE A 253 -6.86 2.05 -0.47
CA ILE A 253 -8.00 2.25 0.44
C ILE A 253 -7.75 1.55 1.78
N SER A 254 -7.19 0.33 1.74
CA SER A 254 -6.91 -0.44 2.95
C SER A 254 -5.90 0.22 3.88
N ASN A 255 -4.97 0.98 3.31
CA ASN A 255 -3.90 1.66 4.05
C ASN A 255 -4.26 3.10 4.46
N ASN A 256 -5.37 3.64 3.95
CA ASN A 256 -5.76 5.03 4.19
C ASN A 256 -6.83 5.15 5.28
N TYR A 257 -6.91 6.33 5.88
CA TYR A 257 -7.86 6.65 6.93
C TYR A 257 -8.45 8.05 6.77
N ILE A 258 -9.64 8.23 7.31
CA ILE A 258 -10.34 9.50 7.46
C ILE A 258 -10.18 9.94 8.90
N THR A 259 -10.03 11.25 9.12
CA THR A 259 -10.12 11.81 10.46
C THR A 259 -11.29 12.76 10.57
N VAL A 260 -11.99 12.67 11.70
CA VAL A 260 -13.06 13.59 12.07
C VAL A 260 -12.68 14.22 13.40
N THR A 261 -12.38 15.51 13.35
CA THR A 261 -11.98 16.28 14.52
C THR A 261 -13.20 17.00 15.06
N LEU A 262 -13.50 16.79 16.34
CA LEU A 262 -14.52 17.53 17.06
C LEU A 262 -13.91 18.83 17.58
N LEU A 263 -14.47 19.95 17.16
CA LEU A 263 -14.07 21.28 17.59
C LEU A 263 -15.21 21.91 18.38
N TYR A 264 -14.89 22.72 19.37
CA TYR A 264 -15.87 23.55 20.06
C TYR A 264 -15.57 25.02 19.85
N SER A 265 -16.63 25.82 19.70
CA SER A 265 -16.51 27.27 19.60
C SER A 265 -16.50 27.89 20.98
N ARG A 266 -15.75 28.97 21.20
CA ARG A 266 -15.77 29.72 22.46
C ARG A 266 -16.62 30.97 22.24
N PRO A 267 -17.84 31.05 22.79
CA PRO A 267 -18.75 32.17 22.51
C PRO A 267 -18.15 33.54 22.87
N LYS A 268 -17.29 33.59 23.91
CA LYS A 268 -16.67 34.82 24.42
C LYS A 268 -15.31 35.15 23.81
N GLU A 269 -14.78 34.31 22.92
CA GLU A 269 -13.43 34.46 22.32
C GLU A 269 -13.49 34.29 20.80
N TRP A 270 -14.33 35.06 20.12
CA TRP A 270 -14.57 34.94 18.67
C TRP A 270 -13.31 35.10 17.79
N TYR A 271 -12.31 35.82 18.28
CA TYR A 271 -11.00 36.02 17.62
C TYR A 271 -10.07 34.80 17.73
N ARG A 272 -10.38 33.83 18.60
CA ARG A 272 -9.56 32.62 18.76
C ARG A 272 -10.08 31.49 17.87
N PRO A 273 -9.17 30.71 17.26
CA PRO A 273 -9.58 29.55 16.50
C PRO A 273 -10.32 28.55 17.40
N PRO A 274 -11.35 27.87 16.87
CA PRO A 274 -12.08 26.83 17.59
C PRO A 274 -11.13 25.78 18.17
N ALA A 275 -11.33 25.44 19.44
CA ALA A 275 -10.43 24.57 20.16
C ALA A 275 -10.75 23.09 19.89
N HIS A 276 -9.70 22.26 19.89
CA HIS A 276 -9.81 20.83 19.66
C HIS A 276 -10.37 20.12 20.90
N LEU A 277 -11.50 19.45 20.74
CA LEU A 277 -12.12 18.66 21.79
C LEU A 277 -11.62 17.21 21.73
N GLY A 278 -11.53 16.64 20.53
CA GLY A 278 -10.98 15.32 20.30
C GLY A 278 -10.99 14.93 18.83
N LEU A 279 -10.51 13.73 18.54
CA LEU A 279 -10.31 13.16 17.22
C LEU A 279 -10.92 11.76 17.16
N CYS A 280 -11.63 11.48 16.08
CA CYS A 280 -12.05 10.15 15.71
C CYS A 280 -11.35 9.75 14.41
N ILE A 281 -10.83 8.52 14.36
CA ILE A 281 -10.14 7.98 13.18
C ILE A 281 -10.96 6.81 12.63
N MET A 282 -11.17 6.82 11.33
CA MET A 282 -11.90 5.78 10.60
C MET A 282 -11.02 5.22 9.50
N ALA A 283 -10.95 3.90 9.40
CA ALA A 283 -10.27 3.26 8.26
C ALA A 283 -11.08 3.51 6.99
N LEU A 284 -10.45 3.93 5.90
CA LEU A 284 -11.17 4.17 4.65
C LEU A 284 -11.79 2.87 4.10
N LYS A 285 -11.16 1.71 4.36
CA LYS A 285 -11.71 0.39 4.04
C LYS A 285 -13.08 0.11 4.65
N SER A 286 -13.36 0.59 5.87
CA SER A 286 -14.65 0.29 6.52
C SER A 286 -15.83 0.96 5.81
N VAL A 287 -15.56 2.06 5.10
CA VAL A 287 -16.56 2.80 4.31
C VAL A 287 -17.11 1.97 3.15
N LEU A 288 -16.35 1.00 2.65
CA LEU A 288 -16.82 0.07 1.61
C LEU A 288 -17.75 -1.02 2.15
N GLN A 289 -17.73 -1.26 3.46
CA GLN A 289 -18.39 -2.42 4.07
C GLN A 289 -19.64 -2.02 4.87
N TYR A 290 -19.59 -0.88 5.56
CA TYR A 290 -20.64 -0.47 6.48
C TYR A 290 -21.11 0.95 6.17
N PRO A 291 -22.41 1.15 5.92
CA PRO A 291 -22.97 2.48 5.68
C PRO A 291 -23.12 3.30 6.98
N LEU A 292 -23.19 2.63 8.14
CA LEU A 292 -23.25 3.30 9.45
C LEU A 292 -21.87 3.31 10.09
N PHE A 293 -21.42 4.50 10.48
CA PHE A 293 -20.21 4.69 11.26
C PHE A 293 -20.55 4.95 12.73
N ARG A 294 -19.81 4.31 13.63
CA ARG A 294 -19.75 4.60 15.05
C ARG A 294 -18.30 4.58 15.51
N GLY A 295 -17.80 5.69 16.02
CA GLY A 295 -16.40 5.82 16.43
C GLY A 295 -16.22 6.63 17.70
N ILE A 296 -15.21 6.28 18.47
CA ILE A 296 -14.90 6.93 19.75
C ILE A 296 -14.05 8.17 19.50
N VAL A 297 -14.49 9.30 20.04
CA VAL A 297 -13.75 10.57 20.02
C VAL A 297 -12.73 10.57 21.15
N LYS A 298 -11.45 10.61 20.80
CA LYS A 298 -10.33 10.56 21.75
C LYS A 298 -9.58 11.89 21.80
N LYS A 299 -9.16 12.29 23.00
CA LYS A 299 -8.36 13.50 23.24
C LYS A 299 -6.99 13.11 23.76
N LEU A 300 -5.93 13.75 23.24
CA LEU A 300 -4.60 13.59 23.79
C LEU A 300 -4.55 14.27 25.18
N THR A 301 -4.37 13.49 26.22
CA THR A 301 -4.30 13.95 27.62
C THR A 301 -3.52 12.94 28.45
N THR A 302 -2.93 13.41 29.55
CA THR A 302 -2.24 12.57 30.55
C THR A 302 -3.23 11.90 31.51
N ASP A 303 -4.48 12.35 31.57
CA ASP A 303 -5.52 11.81 32.44
C ASP A 303 -6.37 10.76 31.69
N PRO A 304 -6.28 9.46 32.02
CA PRO A 304 -7.02 8.39 31.34
C PRO A 304 -8.54 8.60 31.35
N ARG A 305 -9.09 9.22 32.39
CA ARG A 305 -10.54 9.45 32.52
C ARG A 305 -11.06 10.49 31.53
N LYS A 306 -10.17 11.36 31.04
CA LYS A 306 -10.46 12.40 30.06
C LYS A 306 -10.00 12.01 28.66
N PHE A 307 -9.52 10.78 28.46
CA PHE A 307 -9.07 10.33 27.15
C PHE A 307 -10.22 10.16 26.17
N GLN A 308 -11.31 9.55 26.62
CA GLN A 308 -12.55 9.42 25.87
C GLN A 308 -13.43 10.65 26.09
N GLN A 309 -13.89 11.27 24.99
CA GLN A 309 -14.76 12.44 25.04
C GLN A 309 -16.21 12.13 24.64
N GLY A 310 -16.45 10.99 24.00
CA GLY A 310 -17.77 10.56 23.59
C GLY A 310 -17.70 9.73 22.31
N GLU A 311 -18.85 9.58 21.67
CA GLU A 311 -19.01 8.81 20.44
C GLU A 311 -19.52 9.70 19.32
N LEU A 312 -19.04 9.43 18.11
CA LEU A 312 -19.50 10.05 16.88
C LEU A 312 -20.20 8.99 16.05
N VAL A 313 -21.44 9.25 15.68
CA VAL A 313 -22.29 8.36 14.87
C VAL A 313 -22.68 9.10 13.59
N GLY A 314 -22.64 8.43 12.44
CA GLY A 314 -23.06 9.05 11.18
C GLY A 314 -23.18 8.06 10.04
N ASN A 315 -23.85 8.47 8.97
CA ASN A 315 -24.02 7.65 7.79
C ASN A 315 -23.00 8.04 6.71
N ILE A 316 -22.48 7.03 6.01
CA ILE A 316 -21.58 7.19 4.88
C ILE A 316 -22.11 6.39 3.71
N ARG A 317 -22.39 7.09 2.61
CA ARG A 317 -22.71 6.45 1.33
C ARG A 317 -21.48 6.49 0.46
N CYS A 318 -21.16 5.36 -0.15
CA CYS A 318 -19.98 5.20 -0.98
C CYS A 318 -20.39 4.71 -2.37
N PHE A 319 -19.88 5.37 -3.40
CA PHE A 319 -20.00 4.92 -4.78
C PHE A 319 -18.60 4.73 -5.38
N ILE A 320 -18.30 3.52 -5.82
CA ILE A 320 -17.01 3.15 -6.42
C ILE A 320 -17.16 2.89 -7.91
N ARG A 321 -16.24 3.45 -8.70
CA ARG A 321 -16.19 3.24 -10.15
C ARG A 321 -14.76 3.27 -10.64
N SER A 322 -14.48 2.51 -11.70
CA SER A 322 -13.20 2.57 -12.40
C SER A 322 -12.97 3.99 -12.95
N VAL A 323 -11.75 4.50 -12.89
CA VAL A 323 -11.47 5.87 -13.36
C VAL A 323 -11.83 6.03 -14.84
N GLY A 324 -12.65 7.03 -15.16
CA GLY A 324 -13.04 7.35 -16.53
C GLY A 324 -14.22 6.53 -17.07
N ILE A 325 -14.89 5.75 -16.21
CA ILE A 325 -16.12 5.05 -16.54
C ILE A 325 -17.26 5.69 -15.76
N HIS A 326 -18.31 6.05 -16.49
CA HIS A 326 -19.44 6.82 -15.97
C HIS A 326 -20.68 5.96 -15.74
N GLU A 327 -20.75 4.81 -16.38
CA GLU A 327 -21.84 3.84 -16.27
C GLU A 327 -21.57 2.84 -15.14
N TYR A 328 -22.64 2.27 -14.60
CA TYR A 328 -22.54 1.10 -13.76
C TYR A 328 -22.10 -0.10 -14.60
N GLU A 329 -21.11 -0.86 -14.10
CA GLU A 329 -20.61 -2.05 -14.78
C GLU A 329 -20.55 -3.20 -13.79
N GLU A 330 -21.31 -4.24 -14.08
CA GLU A 330 -21.18 -5.52 -13.40
C GLU A 330 -20.14 -6.37 -14.14
N ILE A 331 -19.02 -6.64 -13.49
CA ILE A 331 -17.91 -7.42 -14.05
C ILE A 331 -17.73 -8.65 -13.16
N PRO A 332 -18.21 -9.84 -13.58
CA PRO A 332 -18.23 -11.03 -12.73
C PRO A 332 -16.85 -11.41 -12.17
N ASN A 333 -15.80 -11.24 -12.98
CA ASN A 333 -14.40 -11.54 -12.61
C ASN A 333 -13.51 -10.33 -12.87
N ARG A 334 -13.64 -9.28 -12.06
CA ARG A 334 -12.76 -8.11 -12.14
C ARG A 334 -11.32 -8.52 -11.77
N PRO A 335 -10.34 -8.35 -12.66
CA PRO A 335 -8.95 -8.67 -12.33
C PRO A 335 -8.44 -7.81 -11.18
N ALA A 336 -8.06 -8.44 -10.07
CA ALA A 336 -7.53 -7.76 -8.89
C ALA A 336 -6.51 -8.63 -8.16
N GLN A 337 -5.35 -8.05 -7.84
CA GLN A 337 -4.38 -8.69 -6.96
C GLN A 337 -4.99 -8.93 -5.57
N PRO A 338 -4.74 -10.10 -4.97
CA PRO A 338 -5.03 -10.34 -3.56
C PRO A 338 -4.46 -9.20 -2.70
N LEU A 339 -5.29 -8.66 -1.82
CA LEU A 339 -4.88 -7.58 -0.93
C LEU A 339 -3.87 -8.12 0.08
N ALA A 340 -2.70 -7.50 0.16
CA ALA A 340 -1.73 -7.83 1.19
C ALA A 340 -2.31 -7.49 2.57
N GLY A 341 -2.26 -8.44 3.51
CA GLY A 341 -2.78 -8.27 4.87
C GLY A 341 -2.03 -7.24 5.72
N ALA A 342 -0.81 -6.89 5.31
CA ALA A 342 0.00 -5.83 5.90
C ALA A 342 0.42 -4.83 4.81
N ALA A 343 0.53 -3.55 5.18
CA ALA A 343 1.10 -2.54 4.31
C ALA A 343 2.57 -2.89 4.03
N LEU A 344 2.93 -3.01 2.76
CA LEU A 344 4.33 -3.24 2.38
C LEU A 344 5.16 -1.98 2.67
N VAL A 345 6.45 -2.15 2.95
CA VAL A 345 7.38 -1.01 3.13
C VAL A 345 7.35 -0.06 1.92
N THR A 346 7.18 -0.63 0.72
CA THR A 346 7.06 0.11 -0.55
C THR A 346 5.77 0.94 -0.69
N GLN A 347 4.87 0.85 0.30
CA GLN A 347 3.60 1.57 0.38
C GLN A 347 3.59 2.64 1.49
N LEU A 348 4.65 2.72 2.30
CA LEU A 348 4.76 3.70 3.38
C LEU A 348 4.97 5.12 2.81
N ASN A 349 4.31 6.10 3.44
CA ASN A 349 4.47 7.51 3.09
C ASN A 349 5.56 8.15 3.95
N LEU A 350 6.67 8.52 3.33
CA LEU A 350 7.82 9.14 4.01
C LEU A 350 7.52 10.52 4.63
N ARG A 351 6.40 11.15 4.28
CA ARG A 351 5.97 12.43 4.88
C ARG A 351 5.25 12.25 6.22
N GLU A 352 4.91 11.02 6.59
CA GLU A 352 4.19 10.76 7.83
C GLU A 352 5.15 10.67 9.01
N GLN A 353 4.79 11.38 10.09
CA GLN A 353 5.60 11.49 11.31
C GLN A 353 5.38 10.34 12.28
N TYR A 354 4.49 9.39 11.98
CA TYR A 354 4.18 8.31 12.90
C TYR A 354 4.03 7.00 12.16
N LEU A 355 4.77 5.97 12.60
CA LEU A 355 4.53 4.59 12.17
C LEU A 355 3.62 3.94 13.20
N VAL A 356 2.44 3.48 12.74
CA VAL A 356 1.50 2.74 13.58
C VAL A 356 1.56 1.27 13.17
N VAL A 357 2.12 0.45 14.05
CA VAL A 357 2.17 -1.01 13.84
C VAL A 357 0.99 -1.66 14.54
N ARG A 358 0.22 -2.46 13.80
CA ARG A 358 -0.84 -3.33 14.35
C ARG A 358 -0.41 -4.78 14.15
N LEU A 359 -0.28 -5.49 15.26
CA LEU A 359 -0.10 -6.94 15.26
C LEU A 359 -1.49 -7.56 15.25
N PHE A 360 -1.73 -8.54 14.38
CA PHE A 360 -3.04 -9.20 14.24
C PHE A 360 -3.00 -10.63 14.77
N LYS A 361 -2.17 -11.48 14.16
CA LYS A 361 -1.95 -12.88 14.54
C LYS A 361 -0.63 -13.39 13.95
N CYS A 362 -0.04 -14.40 14.59
CA CYS A 362 1.07 -15.18 14.06
C CYS A 362 0.62 -16.65 14.01
N GLU A 363 0.72 -17.31 12.86
CA GLU A 363 0.27 -18.68 12.65
C GLU A 363 1.44 -19.56 12.20
N HIS A 364 1.33 -20.88 12.43
CA HIS A 364 2.35 -21.88 12.05
C HIS A 364 3.76 -21.58 12.57
N LEU A 365 3.85 -21.09 13.80
CA LEU A 365 5.13 -20.86 14.46
C LEU A 365 5.80 -22.21 14.76
N PRO A 366 7.13 -22.32 14.59
CA PRO A 366 7.85 -23.53 14.97
C PRO A 366 7.67 -23.78 16.46
N ALA A 367 7.37 -25.02 16.85
CA ALA A 367 7.24 -25.44 18.23
C ALA A 367 8.61 -25.37 18.92
N ALA A 368 8.69 -24.62 20.02
CA ALA A 368 9.89 -24.45 20.84
C ALA A 368 9.90 -25.44 22.01
N ASN A 369 8.72 -25.89 22.45
CA ASN A 369 8.59 -26.94 23.45
C ASN A 369 8.26 -28.26 22.76
N VAL A 370 9.16 -29.24 22.90
CA VAL A 370 9.06 -30.57 22.28
C VAL A 370 7.93 -31.39 22.90
N ASP A 371 7.64 -31.17 24.19
CA ASP A 371 6.67 -31.96 24.94
C ASP A 371 5.22 -31.49 24.70
N SER A 372 5.01 -30.18 24.56
CA SER A 372 3.68 -29.59 24.35
C SER A 372 3.37 -29.23 22.90
N TYR A 373 4.31 -29.46 21.96
CA TYR A 373 4.22 -29.03 20.56
C TYR A 373 3.78 -27.56 20.41
N SER A 374 4.18 -26.71 21.35
CA SER A 374 3.75 -25.32 21.42
C SER A 374 4.92 -24.35 21.56
N SER A 375 4.62 -23.07 21.38
CA SER A 375 5.57 -21.96 21.52
C SER A 375 4.89 -20.81 22.22
N ASP A 376 5.66 -20.06 23.00
CA ASP A 376 5.25 -18.82 23.65
C ASP A 376 5.82 -17.62 22.86
N PRO A 377 5.20 -17.21 21.74
CA PRO A 377 5.77 -16.19 20.88
C PRO A 377 5.75 -14.80 21.51
N ILE A 378 6.90 -14.12 21.46
CA ILE A 378 7.02 -12.71 21.78
C ILE A 378 7.38 -11.96 20.49
N VAL A 379 6.59 -10.94 20.15
CA VAL A 379 6.86 -10.08 19.00
C VAL A 379 7.53 -8.80 19.47
N LYS A 380 8.76 -8.59 19.02
CA LYS A 380 9.54 -7.39 19.30
C LYS A 380 9.57 -6.50 18.07
N VAL A 381 9.06 -5.28 18.22
CA VAL A 381 9.13 -4.23 17.21
C VAL A 381 10.17 -3.22 17.68
N GLY A 382 11.26 -3.06 16.93
CA GLY A 382 12.33 -2.14 17.29
C GLY A 382 13.10 -1.68 16.06
N ASP A 383 13.78 -0.55 16.22
CA ASP A 383 14.82 -0.10 15.29
C ASP A 383 16.16 -0.65 15.76
N ASN A 384 17.10 -0.89 14.83
CA ASN A 384 18.46 -1.37 15.12
C ASN A 384 19.27 -0.41 16.03
N ARG A 385 18.72 0.77 16.36
CA ARG A 385 19.38 1.81 17.16
C ARG A 385 18.70 2.18 18.48
N SER A 386 17.55 1.61 18.85
CA SER A 386 16.90 1.95 20.11
C SER A 386 16.22 0.76 20.80
N ARG A 387 16.26 0.80 22.14
CA ARG A 387 15.80 -0.27 23.04
C ARG A 387 14.40 -0.75 22.68
N ALA A 388 14.29 -2.07 22.66
CA ALA A 388 13.08 -2.85 22.42
C ALA A 388 11.92 -2.43 23.33
N ALA A 389 10.71 -2.33 22.77
CA ALA A 389 9.49 -2.44 23.56
C ALA A 389 9.06 -3.91 23.59
N THR A 390 8.95 -4.50 24.78
CA THR A 390 8.50 -5.88 25.00
C THR A 390 7.00 -5.86 25.31
N LEU A 391 6.21 -6.72 24.67
CA LEU A 391 4.80 -6.93 25.04
C LEU A 391 4.69 -8.17 25.95
N GLY A 392 4.02 -8.03 27.10
CA GLY A 392 3.82 -9.09 28.09
C GLY A 392 2.66 -10.05 27.76
N LYS A 393 2.69 -11.21 28.42
CA LYS A 393 1.89 -12.44 28.26
C LYS A 393 0.37 -12.26 28.14
N SER A 394 -0.27 -13.17 27.40
CA SER A 394 -1.71 -13.48 27.49
C SER A 394 -1.93 -14.96 27.15
N ASP A 395 -2.36 -15.76 28.13
CA ASP A 395 -2.67 -17.20 28.05
C ASP A 395 -4.00 -17.48 27.31
N ASN A 396 -4.21 -16.92 26.12
CA ASN A 396 -5.33 -17.32 25.27
C ASN A 396 -5.14 -16.89 23.80
N PRO A 397 -5.50 -17.73 22.81
CA PRO A 397 -5.28 -17.47 21.39
C PRO A 397 -6.28 -16.47 20.76
N GLN A 398 -6.76 -15.47 21.50
CA GLN A 398 -7.70 -14.48 20.99
C GLN A 398 -7.11 -13.07 21.01
N ARG A 399 -6.72 -12.62 19.80
CA ARG A 399 -6.54 -11.21 19.38
C ARG A 399 -5.69 -10.32 20.32
N LEU A 400 -4.40 -10.28 20.05
CA LEU A 400 -3.56 -9.15 20.46
C LEU A 400 -3.88 -7.95 19.55
N THR A 401 -4.53 -6.90 20.06
CA THR A 401 -4.64 -5.61 19.34
C THR A 401 -3.89 -4.54 20.12
N ALA A 402 -2.59 -4.36 19.80
CA ALA A 402 -1.77 -3.29 20.37
C ALA A 402 -1.52 -2.19 19.34
N TYR A 403 -1.59 -0.93 19.78
CA TYR A 403 -1.28 0.25 18.99
C TYR A 403 -0.02 0.90 19.56
N LEU A 404 1.09 0.86 18.83
CA LEU A 404 2.31 1.59 19.21
C LEU A 404 2.54 2.72 18.20
N PRO A 405 2.43 3.99 18.62
CA PRO A 405 2.88 5.12 17.81
C PRO A 405 4.40 5.29 17.95
N PHE A 406 5.15 5.15 16.86
CA PHE A 406 6.58 5.47 16.80
C PHE A 406 6.80 6.83 16.13
N LEU A 407 7.73 7.64 16.64
CA LEU A 407 8.24 8.86 15.97
C LEU A 407 9.47 8.49 15.11
N PRO A 408 9.41 8.51 13.76
CA PRO A 408 10.60 8.48 12.92
C PRO A 408 11.25 9.86 12.99
N ARG A 409 12.44 9.97 13.59
CA ARG A 409 13.29 11.14 13.40
C ARG A 409 13.94 11.04 12.01
N SER A 410 13.80 12.10 11.21
CA SER A 410 14.46 12.39 9.91
C SER A 410 15.06 11.18 9.18
N LEU A 411 14.32 10.65 8.20
CA LEU A 411 14.89 9.78 7.15
C LEU A 411 15.76 10.64 6.22
N ASP A 412 17.04 10.82 6.59
CA ASP A 412 18.03 11.46 5.74
C ASP A 412 18.23 10.64 4.45
N GLN A 413 18.17 11.34 3.31
CA GLN A 413 18.19 10.79 1.94
C GLN A 413 19.45 9.99 1.55
N GLN A 414 20.43 9.82 2.45
CA GLN A 414 21.65 9.06 2.19
C GLN A 414 21.99 8.01 3.26
N LYS A 415 21.18 7.84 4.32
CA LYS A 415 21.47 6.90 5.41
C LYS A 415 20.24 6.16 5.94
N ALA A 416 19.32 5.80 5.05
CA ALA A 416 18.31 4.79 5.38
C ALA A 416 18.97 3.39 5.39
N SER A 417 19.70 3.07 6.46
CA SER A 417 19.98 1.68 6.82
C SER A 417 18.64 1.04 7.17
N LEU A 418 18.12 0.25 6.24
CA LEU A 418 16.84 -0.41 6.39
C LEU A 418 16.85 -1.46 7.49
N ILE A 419 15.75 -1.47 8.23
CA ILE A 419 15.29 -2.63 8.99
C ILE A 419 14.80 -3.65 7.97
N PRO A 420 15.39 -4.85 7.89
CA PRO A 420 14.76 -5.93 7.17
C PRO A 420 13.54 -6.39 7.98
N VAL A 421 12.36 -6.41 7.36
CA VAL A 421 11.29 -7.34 7.80
C VAL A 421 11.67 -8.71 7.22
N SER A 422 12.81 -9.23 7.66
CA SER A 422 13.16 -10.63 7.52
C SER A 422 13.11 -11.21 8.92
N SER A 423 12.35 -12.29 9.07
CA SER A 423 12.48 -13.30 10.13
C SER A 423 12.72 -12.77 11.53
N SER A 424 11.69 -12.91 12.37
CA SER A 424 11.79 -13.05 13.83
C SER A 424 13.21 -13.44 14.26
N PHE A 425 13.96 -12.50 14.84
CA PHE A 425 15.11 -12.87 15.65
C PHE A 425 14.54 -13.48 16.93
N LEU A 426 14.42 -14.80 16.94
CA LEU A 426 14.24 -15.61 18.14
C LEU A 426 15.52 -15.48 18.97
N GLN A 427 15.46 -14.63 19.98
CA GLN A 427 16.46 -14.67 21.04
C GLN A 427 16.00 -15.75 22.01
N MET A 428 16.56 -16.97 21.87
CA MET A 428 16.34 -18.06 22.81
C MET A 428 16.94 -17.68 24.16
N ARG A 429 16.13 -17.76 25.21
CA ARG A 429 16.60 -18.02 26.57
C ARG A 429 15.87 -19.23 27.09
#